data_AF-A0A257YZV2-F1
#
_entry.id   AF-A0A257YZV2-F1
#
_cell.length_a   1.000
_cell.length_b   1.000
_cell.length_c   1.000
_cell.angle_alpha   90.00
_cell.angle_beta   90.00
_cell.angle_gamma   90.00
#
_symmetry.space_group_name_H-M   'P 1'
#
loop_
_entity.id
_entity.type
_entity.pdbx_description
1 polymer ?
#
loop_
_entity_poly.entity_id
_entity_poly.type
_entity_poly.pdbx_seq_one_letter_code
_entity_poly.pdbx_strand_id
1 'polypeptide(L)'
;MARTSQDGERTAEPPRAPGARPQVFRLDEAGVTLAPAVEQPPEGADLVAVPDLPARRRFPGMGTLFWSALGGLASLGIGLAVSRLVEDLFARSQALGYVGLGLAALLAVATLTILGREVLGLARLASLDALRARAADAL
;
A
#
# COMPACT_ATOMS: atom_id res chain seq x y z
N MET A 1 -1.86 65.31 18.84
CA MET A 1 -1.44 63.96 19.26
C MET A 1 -2.71 63.14 19.48
N ALA A 2 -2.83 62.03 18.73
CA ALA A 2 -3.73 60.88 18.91
C ALA A 2 -5.26 61.09 18.99
N ARG A 3 -5.98 60.59 17.98
CA ARG A 3 -6.95 59.47 18.07
C ARG A 3 -7.88 59.49 16.85
N THR A 4 -7.51 58.74 15.82
CA THR A 4 -8.42 58.35 14.74
C THR A 4 -8.91 56.93 15.04
N SER A 5 -10.23 56.76 14.94
CA SER A 5 -11.01 55.53 14.73
C SER A 5 -10.52 54.20 15.30
N GLN A 6 -11.23 53.74 16.34
CA GLN A 6 -11.84 52.41 16.27
C GLN A 6 -12.96 52.44 15.22
N ASP A 7 -13.07 51.39 14.41
CA ASP A 7 -14.32 50.65 14.27
C ASP A 7 -14.13 49.40 13.40
N GLY A 8 -14.54 48.27 13.95
CA GLY A 8 -15.01 47.13 13.18
C GLY A 8 -13.95 46.19 12.64
N GLU A 9 -13.49 45.30 13.52
CA GLU A 9 -12.99 43.98 13.14
C GLU A 9 -13.98 43.28 12.19
N ARG A 10 -13.71 43.37 10.88
CA ARG A 10 -14.20 42.39 9.91
C ARG A 10 -13.17 41.29 9.83
N THR A 11 -13.35 40.30 10.68
CA THR A 11 -12.79 38.96 10.55
C THR A 11 -13.28 38.38 9.22
N ALA A 12 -12.60 38.72 8.12
CA ALA A 12 -12.83 38.09 6.83
C ALA A 12 -12.17 36.71 6.87
N GLU A 13 -12.98 35.71 7.19
CA GLU A 13 -12.66 34.29 7.07
C GLU A 13 -12.04 34.01 5.68
N PRO A 14 -10.86 33.36 5.60
CA PRO A 14 -10.26 33.06 4.31
C PRO A 14 -11.18 32.08 3.56
N PRO A 15 -11.50 32.35 2.28
CA PRO A 15 -12.36 31.47 1.50
C PRO A 15 -11.76 30.06 1.44
N ARG A 16 -12.51 29.08 1.93
CA ARG A 16 -12.19 27.66 1.89
C ARG A 16 -12.04 27.25 0.41
N ALA A 17 -10.88 26.69 0.06
CA ALA A 17 -10.54 26.30 -1.32
C ALA A 17 -11.64 25.40 -1.92
N PRO A 18 -12.20 25.73 -3.09
CA PRO A 18 -13.17 24.88 -3.78
C PRO A 18 -12.56 23.52 -4.11
N GLY A 19 -13.32 22.46 -3.83
CA GLY A 19 -12.86 21.07 -3.93
C GLY A 19 -12.26 20.71 -5.29
N ALA A 20 -11.13 20.01 -5.24
CA ALA A 20 -10.45 19.45 -6.41
C ALA A 20 -11.35 18.41 -7.08
N ARG A 21 -12.15 18.85 -8.05
CA ARG A 21 -12.74 17.97 -9.05
C ARG A 21 -11.64 17.65 -10.07
N PRO A 22 -11.37 16.37 -10.37
CA PRO A 22 -10.41 16.02 -11.41
C PRO A 22 -10.94 16.53 -12.75
N GLN A 23 -10.29 17.56 -13.31
CA GLN A 23 -10.51 17.99 -14.68
C GLN A 23 -9.62 17.18 -15.60
N VAL A 24 -10.22 16.56 -16.61
CA VAL A 24 -9.48 15.88 -17.68
C VAL A 24 -8.82 16.98 -18.52
N PHE A 25 -7.52 17.17 -18.34
CA PHE A 25 -6.74 18.06 -19.19
C PHE A 25 -6.29 17.30 -20.44
N ARG A 26 -6.56 17.87 -21.62
CA ARG A 26 -5.96 17.42 -22.88
C ARG A 26 -4.59 18.09 -22.98
N LEU A 27 -3.53 17.30 -23.05
CA LEU A 27 -2.14 17.79 -23.08
C LEU A 27 -1.88 18.78 -24.23
N ASP A 28 -2.66 18.67 -25.31
CA ASP A 28 -2.54 19.49 -26.53
C ASP A 28 -3.07 20.93 -26.37
N GLU A 29 -4.00 21.20 -25.44
CA GLU A 29 -4.55 22.55 -25.20
C GLU A 29 -3.80 23.32 -24.10
N ALA A 30 -2.94 22.64 -23.33
CA ALA A 30 -2.28 23.19 -22.15
C ALA A 30 -1.19 24.23 -22.46
N GLY A 31 -1.01 24.64 -23.72
CA GLY A 31 -0.04 25.67 -24.09
C GLY A 31 1.36 25.38 -23.54
N VAL A 32 1.76 24.10 -23.55
CA VAL A 32 3.08 23.68 -23.07
C VAL A 32 4.09 24.17 -24.09
N THR A 33 4.66 25.34 -23.84
CA THR A 33 5.93 25.71 -24.43
C THR A 33 6.98 24.77 -23.84
N LEU A 34 7.57 23.94 -24.70
CA LEU A 34 8.81 23.25 -24.38
C LEU A 34 9.80 24.34 -23.93
N ALA A 35 10.16 24.33 -22.64
CA ALA A 35 11.32 25.10 -22.20
C ALA A 35 12.48 24.70 -23.14
N PRO A 36 13.28 25.67 -23.62
CA PRO A 36 14.46 25.32 -24.42
C PRO A 36 15.23 24.26 -23.64
N ALA A 37 15.68 23.23 -24.35
CA ALA A 37 16.41 22.12 -23.76
C ALA A 37 17.43 22.71 -22.79
N VAL A 38 17.21 22.51 -21.48
CA VAL A 38 18.21 22.85 -20.49
C VAL A 38 19.42 22.06 -20.94
N GLU A 39 20.48 22.79 -21.28
CA GLU A 39 21.75 22.23 -21.71
C GLU A 39 22.07 21.09 -20.75
N GLN A 40 22.10 19.88 -21.30
CA GLN A 40 22.37 18.70 -20.50
C GLN A 40 23.68 18.98 -19.76
N PRO A 41 23.72 18.84 -18.42
CA PRO A 41 24.97 18.98 -17.68
C PRO A 41 26.03 18.13 -18.38
N PRO A 42 27.27 18.63 -18.55
CA PRO A 42 28.31 17.93 -19.30
C PRO A 42 28.37 16.46 -18.85
N GLU A 43 28.22 15.55 -19.81
CA GLU A 43 28.47 14.12 -19.61
C GLU A 43 29.88 13.98 -19.02
N GLY A 44 29.96 13.61 -17.74
CA GLY A 44 31.22 13.60 -17.00
C GLY A 44 31.23 14.38 -15.69
N ALA A 45 30.08 14.77 -15.14
CA ALA A 45 30.01 15.01 -13.70
C ALA A 45 30.33 13.69 -13.01
N ASP A 46 31.57 13.54 -12.53
CA ASP A 46 32.04 12.41 -11.72
C ASP A 46 30.99 12.11 -10.66
N LEU A 47 30.26 11.02 -10.87
CA LEU A 47 29.34 10.47 -9.89
C LEU A 47 30.22 9.98 -8.75
N VAL A 48 30.45 10.87 -7.78
CA VAL A 48 31.16 10.54 -6.54
C VAL A 48 30.48 9.30 -5.98
N ALA A 49 31.21 8.18 -6.00
CA ALA A 49 30.74 6.91 -5.49
C ALA A 49 30.41 7.10 -4.01
N VAL A 50 29.11 7.21 -3.72
CA VAL A 50 28.61 7.25 -2.35
C VAL A 50 28.94 5.88 -1.75
N PRO A 51 29.72 5.80 -0.66
CA PRO A 51 30.06 4.52 -0.05
C PRO A 51 28.77 3.78 0.31
N ASP A 52 28.71 2.48 0.00
CA ASP A 52 27.60 1.61 0.36
C ASP A 52 27.37 1.67 1.88
N LEU A 53 26.39 2.48 2.31
CA LEU A 53 25.99 2.50 3.72
C LEU A 53 25.49 1.09 4.07
N PRO A 54 25.93 0.50 5.19
CA PRO A 54 25.50 -0.83 5.60
C PRO A 54 23.97 -0.85 5.64
N ALA A 55 23.37 -1.82 4.94
CA ALA A 55 21.93 -1.97 4.82
C ALA A 55 21.29 -1.89 6.20
N ARG A 56 20.72 -0.72 6.52
CA ARG A 56 20.13 -0.45 7.83
C ARG A 56 19.02 -1.49 8.00
N ARG A 57 19.21 -2.43 8.94
CA ARG A 57 18.25 -3.50 9.22
C ARG A 57 16.92 -2.84 9.58
N ARG A 58 16.04 -2.72 8.59
CA ARG A 58 14.79 -1.96 8.72
C ARG A 58 13.87 -2.83 9.54
N PHE A 59 13.78 -2.53 10.84
CA PHE A 59 12.72 -3.09 11.68
C PHE A 59 11.39 -2.95 10.95
N PRO A 60 10.49 -3.94 11.04
CA PRO A 60 9.17 -3.81 10.42
C PRO A 60 8.56 -2.51 10.93
N GLY A 61 8.13 -1.65 10.01
CA GLY A 61 7.51 -0.39 10.39
C GLY A 61 6.31 -0.65 11.30
N MET A 62 5.99 0.31 12.18
CA MET A 62 4.86 0.17 13.11
C MET A 62 3.55 -0.23 12.40
N GLY A 63 3.36 0.20 11.15
CA GLY A 63 2.25 -0.23 10.30
C GLY A 63 2.28 -1.72 9.95
N THR A 64 3.42 -2.29 9.56
CA THR A 64 3.56 -3.73 9.32
C THR A 64 3.26 -4.53 10.59
N LEU A 65 3.76 -4.06 11.74
CA LEU A 65 3.49 -4.72 13.03
C LEU A 65 1.99 -4.69 13.36
N PHE A 66 1.35 -3.52 13.25
CA PHE A 66 -0.09 -3.36 13.46
C PHE A 66 -0.92 -4.28 12.56
N TRP A 67 -0.65 -4.29 11.25
CA TRP A 67 -1.37 -5.14 10.29
C TRP A 67 -1.12 -6.62 10.53
N SER A 68 0.11 -7.01 10.88
CA SER A 68 0.42 -8.41 11.20
C SER A 68 -0.29 -8.86 12.49
N ALA A 69 -0.35 -8.01 13.51
CA ALA A 69 -1.07 -8.29 14.75
C ALA A 69 -2.58 -8.36 14.51
N LEU A 70 -3.14 -7.43 13.73
CA LEU A 70 -4.56 -7.40 13.39
C LEU A 70 -4.96 -8.65 12.59
N GLY A 71 -4.16 -9.01 11.58
CA GLY A 71 -4.37 -10.22 10.79
C GLY A 71 -4.23 -11.49 11.63
N GLY A 72 -3.22 -11.56 12.50
CA GLY A 72 -3.02 -12.68 13.42
C GLY A 72 -4.16 -12.83 14.42
N LEU A 73 -4.65 -11.72 15.00
CA LEU A 73 -5.78 -11.72 15.92
C LEU A 73 -7.08 -12.15 15.23
N ALA A 74 -7.33 -11.65 14.01
CA ALA A 74 -8.48 -12.07 13.21
C ALA A 74 -8.40 -13.57 12.86
N SER A 75 -7.23 -14.05 12.44
CA SER A 75 -7.00 -15.47 12.15
C SER A 75 -7.23 -16.35 13.39
N LEU A 76 -6.75 -15.93 14.55
CA LEU A 76 -6.96 -16.66 15.81
C LEU A 76 -8.44 -16.68 16.20
N GLY A 77 -9.14 -15.55 16.09
CA GLY A 77 -10.58 -15.46 16.37
C GLY A 77 -11.40 -16.37 15.47
N ILE A 78 -11.11 -16.37 14.17
CA ILE A 78 -11.77 -17.27 13.20
C ILE A 78 -11.43 -18.74 13.52
N GLY A 79 -10.16 -19.05 13.80
CA GLY A 79 -9.73 -20.41 14.14
C GLY A 79 -10.44 -20.96 15.39
N LEU A 80 -10.55 -20.16 16.44
CA LEU A 80 -11.30 -20.52 17.65
C LEU A 80 -12.80 -20.68 17.38
N ALA A 81 -13.39 -19.82 16.56
CA ALA A 81 -14.80 -19.92 16.17
C ALA A 81 -15.07 -21.23 15.40
N VAL A 82 -14.18 -21.59 14.46
CA VAL A 82 -14.27 -22.84 13.70
C VAL A 82 -14.09 -24.06 14.62
N SER A 83 -13.13 -24.04 15.55
CA SER A 83 -12.94 -25.14 16.52
C SER A 83 -14.22 -25.38 17.33
N ARG A 84 -14.77 -24.31 17.94
CA ARG A 84 -16.01 -24.39 18.72
C ARG A 84 -17.20 -24.85 17.89
N LEU A 85 -17.32 -24.35 16.66
CA LEU A 85 -18.37 -24.80 15.74
C LEU A 85 -18.28 -26.31 15.50
N VAL A 86 -17.08 -26.82 15.20
CA VAL A 86 -16.86 -28.25 14.95
C VAL A 86 -17.17 -29.07 16.20
N GLU A 87 -16.71 -28.63 17.37
CA GLU A 87 -17.02 -29.25 18.67
C GLU A 87 -18.53 -29.29 18.93
N ASP A 88 -19.25 -28.18 18.72
CA ASP A 88 -20.70 -28.09 18.87
C ASP A 88 -21.44 -29.02 17.88
N LEU A 89 -20.93 -29.17 16.66
CA LEU A 89 -21.48 -30.08 15.66
C LEU A 89 -21.31 -31.54 16.08
N PHE A 90 -20.14 -31.93 16.60
CA PHE A 90 -19.90 -33.26 17.15
C PHE A 90 -20.77 -33.55 18.36
N ALA A 91 -20.97 -32.57 19.24
CA ALA A 91 -21.84 -32.69 20.41
C ALA A 91 -23.31 -32.95 20.01
N ARG A 92 -23.74 -32.44 18.84
CA ARG A 92 -25.08 -32.70 18.29
C ARG A 92 -25.17 -34.05 17.58
N SER A 93 -24.22 -34.39 16.71
CA SER A 93 -24.14 -35.71 16.07
C SER A 93 -22.77 -35.94 15.43
N GLN A 94 -22.30 -37.20 15.41
CA GLN A 94 -21.03 -37.54 14.78
C GLN A 94 -21.00 -37.23 13.28
N ALA A 95 -22.12 -37.46 12.56
CA ALA A 95 -22.21 -37.21 11.13
C ALA A 95 -22.01 -35.72 10.79
N LEU A 96 -22.68 -34.82 11.53
CA LEU A 96 -22.50 -33.37 11.34
C LEU A 96 -21.07 -32.93 11.67
N GLY A 97 -20.46 -33.50 12.72
CA GLY A 97 -19.07 -33.22 13.08
C GLY A 97 -18.09 -33.50 11.95
N TYR A 98 -18.18 -34.67 11.31
CA TYR A 98 -17.33 -35.01 10.15
C TYR A 98 -17.56 -34.09 8.95
N VAL A 99 -18.83 -33.73 8.66
CA VAL A 99 -19.13 -32.75 7.59
C VAL A 99 -18.50 -31.40 7.90
N GLY A 100 -18.67 -30.89 9.13
CA GLY A 100 -18.06 -29.63 9.57
C GLY A 100 -16.54 -29.65 9.49
N LEU A 101 -15.91 -30.74 9.95
CA LEU A 101 -14.46 -30.93 9.87
C LEU A 101 -13.96 -30.95 8.42
N GLY A 102 -14.67 -31.65 7.53
CA GLY A 102 -14.35 -31.69 6.10
C GLY A 102 -14.43 -30.31 5.44
N LEU A 103 -15.49 -29.55 5.74
CA LEU A 103 -15.63 -28.17 5.24
C LEU A 103 -14.54 -27.24 5.80
N ALA A 104 -14.17 -27.37 7.08
CA ALA A 104 -13.08 -26.60 7.66
C ALA A 104 -11.72 -26.91 7.01
N ALA A 105 -11.45 -28.19 6.73
CA ALA A 105 -10.24 -28.61 6.01
C ALA A 105 -10.20 -28.06 4.58
N LEU A 106 -11.32 -28.13 3.85
CA LEU A 106 -11.45 -27.56 2.51
C LEU A 106 -11.23 -26.04 2.51
N LEU A 107 -11.83 -25.34 3.48
CA LEU A 107 -11.62 -23.90 3.66
C LEU A 107 -10.13 -23.60 3.87
N ALA A 108 -9.44 -24.32 4.76
CA ALA A 108 -8.02 -24.13 5.02
C ALA A 108 -7.17 -24.32 3.74
N VAL A 109 -7.43 -25.39 2.99
CA VAL A 109 -6.73 -25.66 1.72
C VAL A 109 -7.01 -24.56 0.68
N ALA A 110 -8.27 -24.12 0.55
CA ALA A 110 -8.65 -23.05 -0.37
C ALA A 110 -7.95 -21.73 0.01
N THR A 111 -7.94 -21.37 1.29
CA THR A 111 -7.24 -20.19 1.80
C THR A 111 -5.75 -20.26 1.47
N LEU A 112 -5.07 -21.37 1.75
CA LEU A 112 -3.65 -21.54 1.42
C LEU A 112 -3.38 -21.44 -0.09
N THR A 113 -4.27 -22.02 -0.91
CA THR A 113 -4.16 -21.96 -2.38
C THR A 113 -4.29 -20.53 -2.90
N ILE A 114 -5.27 -19.77 -2.39
CA ILE A 114 -5.48 -18.37 -2.77
C ILE A 114 -4.28 -17.52 -2.34
N LEU A 115 -3.87 -17.61 -1.07
CA LEU A 115 -2.71 -16.87 -0.56
C LEU A 115 -1.45 -17.19 -1.36
N GLY A 116 -1.21 -18.47 -1.66
CA GLY A 116 -0.09 -18.90 -2.49
C GLY A 116 -0.13 -18.27 -3.89
N ARG A 117 -1.28 -18.31 -4.57
CA ARG A 117 -1.44 -17.70 -5.91
C ARG A 117 -1.10 -16.21 -5.92
N GLU A 118 -1.51 -15.47 -4.91
CA GLU A 118 -1.22 -14.03 -4.82
C GLU A 118 0.28 -13.77 -4.60
N VAL A 119 0.91 -14.53 -3.69
CA VAL A 119 2.36 -14.39 -3.44
C VAL A 119 3.17 -14.71 -4.68
N LEU A 120 2.83 -15.79 -5.41
CA LEU A 120 3.47 -16.11 -6.68
C LEU A 120 3.18 -15.06 -7.76
N GLY A 121 1.96 -14.51 -7.80
CA GLY A 121 1.59 -13.44 -8.72
C GLY A 121 2.43 -12.18 -8.53
N LEU A 122 2.61 -11.76 -7.27
CA LEU A 122 3.45 -10.62 -6.90
C LEU A 122 4.94 -10.87 -7.19
N ALA A 123 5.43 -12.08 -6.91
CA ALA A 123 6.81 -12.45 -7.23
C ALA A 123 7.10 -12.38 -8.74
N ARG A 124 6.12 -12.76 -9.56
CA ARG A 124 6.25 -12.71 -11.03
C ARG A 124 6.35 -11.27 -11.55
N LEU A 125 5.60 -10.34 -10.97
CA LEU A 125 5.75 -8.91 -11.30
C LEU A 125 7.14 -8.38 -10.93
N ALA A 126 7.63 -8.71 -9.74
CA ALA A 126 8.97 -8.30 -9.31
C ALA A 126 10.09 -8.82 -10.23
N SER A 127 9.91 -10.01 -10.82
CA SER A 127 10.87 -10.57 -11.78
C SER A 127 10.96 -9.78 -13.10
N LEU A 128 9.85 -9.17 -13.53
CA LEU A 128 9.83 -8.33 -14.74
C LEU A 128 10.53 -7.00 -14.50
N ASP A 129 10.37 -6.42 -13.31
CA ASP A 129 11.08 -5.18 -12.95
C ASP A 129 12.60 -5.41 -12.85
N ALA A 130 13.03 -6.58 -12.35
CA ALA A 130 14.44 -6.96 -12.36
C ALA A 130 15.02 -7.09 -13.78
N LEU A 131 14.21 -7.54 -14.74
CA LEU A 131 14.65 -7.65 -16.14
C LEU A 131 14.68 -6.29 -16.84
N ARG A 132 13.71 -5.41 -16.55
CA ARG A 132 13.70 -4.01 -17.02
C ARG A 132 14.87 -3.20 -16.49
N ALA A 133 15.20 -3.36 -15.20
CA ALA A 133 16.35 -2.69 -14.60
C ALA A 133 17.66 -3.05 -15.32
N ARG A 134 17.86 -4.34 -15.63
CA ARG A 134 19.05 -4.80 -16.37
C ARG A 134 19.12 -4.27 -17.81
N ALA A 135 17.99 -4.05 -18.46
CA ALA A 135 17.96 -3.47 -19.81
C ALA A 135 18.24 -1.97 -19.80
N ALA A 136 17.81 -1.26 -18.75
CA ALA A 136 18.15 0.14 -18.54
C ALA A 136 19.64 0.35 -18.24
N ASP A 137 20.27 -0.56 -17.49
CA ASP A 137 21.73 -0.53 -17.24
C ASP A 137 22.59 -0.86 -18.46
N ALA A 138 21.99 -1.42 -19.52
CA ALA A 138 22.71 -1.86 -20.73
C ALA A 138 22.66 -0.84 -21.89
N LEU A 139 21.92 0.26 -21.74
CA LEU A 139 21.83 1.38 -22.67
C LEU A 139 22.63 2.57 -22.14
#